data_AF-A3DN30-F1
#
_entry.id   AF-A3DN30-F1
#
_cell.length_a   1.000
_cell.length_b   1.000
_cell.length_c   1.000
_cell.angle_alpha   90.00
_cell.angle_beta   90.00
_cell.angle_gamma   90.00
#
_symmetry.space_group_name_H-M   'P 1'
#
loop_
_entity.id
_entity.type
_entity.pdbx_description
1 polymer ?
#
loop_
_entity_poly.entity_id
_entity_poly.type
_entity_poly.pdbx_seq_one_letter_code
_entity_poly.pdbx_strand_id
1 'polypeptide(L)'
;MKRDTTKQIVLLVIIIGIIICVATIIINTGLRQRIEYYESSQGIFVRAINNSAEKEYRELIEERNAMLMIGLLGFIISIGGYGIYRGMISKDYAETMENNDS
;
A
#
# COMPACT_ATOMS: atom_id res chain seq x y z
N MET A 1 -22.60 -21.74 -3.87
CA MET A 1 -21.95 -21.20 -5.09
C MET A 1 -21.72 -19.68 -5.06
N LYS A 2 -22.73 -18.81 -4.99
CA LYS A 2 -22.51 -17.33 -4.98
C LYS A 2 -21.66 -16.82 -3.79
N ARG A 3 -21.81 -17.38 -2.58
CA ARG A 3 -21.03 -16.94 -1.38
C ARG A 3 -19.53 -17.22 -1.50
N ASP A 4 -19.14 -18.38 -2.06
CA ASP A 4 -17.72 -18.72 -2.21
C ASP A 4 -17.02 -17.82 -3.22
N THR A 5 -17.72 -17.47 -4.30
CA THR A 5 -17.23 -16.48 -5.27
C THR A 5 -17.02 -15.11 -4.62
N THR A 6 -17.94 -14.65 -3.76
CA THR A 6 -17.77 -13.37 -3.04
C THR A 6 -16.56 -13.39 -2.11
N LYS A 7 -16.33 -14.47 -1.36
CA LYS A 7 -15.14 -14.60 -0.50
C LYS A 7 -13.85 -14.55 -1.31
N GLN A 8 -13.80 -15.23 -2.45
CA GLN A 8 -12.65 -15.22 -3.35
C GLN A 8 -12.37 -13.82 -3.89
N ILE A 9 -13.41 -13.06 -4.26
CA ILE A 9 -13.27 -11.67 -4.70
C ILE A 9 -12.69 -10.80 -3.58
N VAL A 10 -13.22 -10.90 -2.36
CA VAL A 10 -12.71 -10.12 -1.21
C VAL A 10 -11.25 -10.48 -0.92
N LEU A 11 -10.90 -11.77 -0.94
CA LEU A 11 -9.53 -12.22 -0.76
C LEU A 11 -8.59 -11.66 -1.83
N LEU A 12 -9.03 -11.64 -3.09
CA LEU A 12 -8.26 -11.08 -4.20
C LEU A 12 -8.02 -9.57 -4.03
N VAL A 13 -9.02 -8.82 -3.56
CA VAL A 13 -8.88 -7.39 -3.23
C VAL A 13 -7.84 -7.17 -2.13
N ILE A 14 -7.85 -8.01 -1.08
CA ILE A 14 -6.85 -7.94 0.00
C ILE A 14 -5.43 -8.15 -0.55
N ILE A 15 -5.25 -9.17 -1.39
CA ILE A 15 -3.97 -9.51 -2.01
C ILE A 15 -3.47 -8.35 -2.87
N ILE A 16 -4.34 -7.74 -3.69
CA ILE A 16 -3.97 -6.56 -4.49
C ILE A 16 -3.50 -5.42 -3.59
N GLY A 17 -4.19 -5.14 -2.48
CA GLY A 17 -3.76 -4.12 -1.52
C GLY A 17 -2.36 -4.39 -0.94
N ILE A 18 -2.05 -5.65 -0.62
CA ILE A 18 -0.73 -6.05 -0.12
C ILE A 18 0.35 -5.85 -1.20
N ILE A 19 0.05 -6.23 -2.45
CA ILE A 19 0.98 -6.03 -3.58
C ILE A 19 1.28 -4.54 -3.76
N ILE A 20 0.27 -3.67 -3.67
CA ILE A 20 0.46 -2.22 -3.72
C ILE A 20 1.40 -1.76 -2.61
N CYS A 21 1.19 -2.19 -1.36
CA CYS A 21 2.08 -1.84 -0.25
C CYS A 21 3.53 -2.28 -0.49
N VAL A 22 3.74 -3.51 -0.96
CA VAL A 22 5.09 -4.03 -1.24
C VAL A 22 5.76 -3.23 -2.36
N ALA A 23 5.05 -2.96 -3.45
CA ALA A 23 5.56 -2.15 -4.55
C ALA A 23 5.94 -0.74 -4.08
N THR A 24 5.09 -0.10 -3.26
CA THR A 24 5.37 1.20 -2.65
C THR A 24 6.63 1.19 -1.79
N ILE A 25 6.85 0.15 -0.97
CA ILE A 25 8.05 0.04 -0.12
C ILE A 25 9.32 -0.04 -0.98
N ILE A 26 9.30 -0.85 -2.03
CA ILE A 26 10.43 -1.02 -2.95
C ILE A 26 10.76 0.32 -3.63
N ILE A 27 9.76 0.98 -4.20
CA ILE A 27 9.95 2.26 -4.90
C ILE A 27 10.44 3.35 -3.92
N ASN A 28 9.80 3.48 -2.75
CA ASN A 28 10.21 4.47 -1.75
C ASN A 28 11.64 4.25 -1.23
N THR A 29 12.11 3.01 -1.18
CA THR A 29 13.49 2.71 -0.79
C THR A 29 14.48 3.26 -1.83
N GLY A 30 14.17 3.10 -3.13
CA GLY A 30 14.99 3.67 -4.21
C GLY A 30 14.98 5.20 -4.23
N LEU A 31 13.79 5.81 -4.06
CA LEU A 31 13.66 7.27 -3.99
C LEU A 31 14.43 7.85 -2.79
N ARG A 32 14.38 7.18 -1.64
CA ARG A 32 15.07 7.62 -0.42
C ARG A 32 16.57 7.79 -0.64
N GLN A 33 17.23 6.84 -1.30
CA GLN A 33 18.67 6.92 -1.55
C GLN A 33 19.05 8.16 -2.38
N ARG A 34 18.23 8.51 -3.39
CA ARG A 34 18.46 9.70 -4.23
C ARG A 34 18.19 11.00 -3.47
N ILE A 35 17.14 11.02 -2.67
CA ILE A 35 16.80 12.17 -1.80
C ILE A 35 17.94 12.41 -0.80
N GLU A 36 18.44 11.36 -0.15
CA GLU A 36 19.55 11.45 0.81
C GLU A 36 20.83 12.02 0.17
N TYR A 37 21.12 11.70 -1.09
CA TYR A 37 22.22 12.33 -1.82
C TYR A 37 22.02 13.85 -1.93
N TYR A 38 20.84 14.31 -2.33
CA TYR A 38 20.55 15.73 -2.47
C TYR A 38 20.49 16.48 -1.13
N GLU A 39 20.13 15.80 -0.04
CA GLU A 39 20.15 16.32 1.33
C GLU A 39 21.56 16.35 1.96
N SER A 40 22.52 15.62 1.40
CA SER A 40 23.92 15.67 1.85
C SER A 40 24.56 17.05 1.61
N SER A 41 25.69 17.33 2.27
CA SER A 41 26.43 18.59 2.08
C SER A 41 26.83 18.84 0.62
N GLN A 42 27.21 17.79 -0.11
CA GLN A 42 27.53 17.89 -1.54
C GLN A 42 26.27 18.17 -2.37
N GLY A 43 25.18 17.46 -2.07
CA GLY A 43 23.89 17.65 -2.73
C GLY A 43 23.30 19.05 -2.54
N ILE A 44 23.43 19.63 -1.34
CA ILE A 44 23.00 21.01 -1.05
C ILE A 44 23.78 22.00 -1.92
N PHE A 45 25.11 21.84 -2.03
CA PHE A 45 25.92 22.71 -2.88
C PHE A 45 25.51 22.59 -4.36
N VAL A 46 25.32 21.36 -4.86
CA VAL A 46 24.87 21.11 -6.23
C VAL A 46 23.51 21.77 -6.50
N ARG A 47 22.54 21.65 -5.58
CA ARG A 47 21.22 22.29 -5.72
C ARG A 47 21.29 23.82 -5.68
N ALA A 48 22.16 24.38 -4.85
CA ALA A 48 22.31 25.83 -4.72
C ALA A 48 22.87 26.48 -6.00
N ILE A 49 23.71 25.77 -6.76
CA ILE A 49 24.33 26.29 -7.98
C ILE A 49 23.64 25.82 -9.27
N ASN A 50 22.75 24.83 -9.20
CA ASN A 50 22.07 24.26 -10.36
C ASN A 50 20.56 24.16 -10.11
N ASN A 51 19.80 25.09 -10.70
CA ASN A 51 18.33 25.10 -10.62
C ASN A 51 17.68 23.82 -11.15
N SER A 52 18.30 23.11 -12.11
CA SER A 52 17.78 21.82 -12.58
C SER A 52 17.87 20.75 -11.51
N ALA A 53 18.92 20.74 -10.70
CA ALA A 53 19.10 19.78 -9.61
C ALA A 53 18.13 20.05 -8.45
N GLU A 54 17.85 21.33 -8.15
CA GLU A 54 16.81 21.71 -7.17
C GLU A 54 15.42 21.28 -7.63
N LYS A 55 15.12 21.40 -8.95
CA LYS A 55 13.86 20.92 -9.53
C LYS A 55 13.72 19.41 -9.42
N GLU A 56 14.76 18.66 -9.79
CA GLU A 56 14.78 17.19 -9.67
C GLU A 56 14.57 16.75 -8.21
N TYR A 57 15.23 17.41 -7.25
CA TYR A 57 15.02 17.13 -5.84
C TYR A 57 13.56 17.31 -5.40
N ARG A 58 12.91 18.39 -5.84
CA ARG A 58 11.49 18.63 -5.53
C ARG A 58 10.59 17.57 -6.14
N GLU A 59 10.83 17.19 -7.39
CA GLU A 59 10.10 16.11 -8.07
C GLU A 59 10.25 14.79 -7.30
N LEU A 60 11.46 14.45 -6.82
CA LEU A 60 11.68 13.25 -6.01
C LEU A 60 10.89 13.26 -4.69
N ILE A 61 10.79 14.42 -4.02
CA ILE A 61 10.00 14.56 -2.78
C ILE A 61 8.50 14.41 -3.08
N GLU A 62 8.01 15.01 -4.15
CA GLU A 62 6.62 14.88 -4.60
C GLU A 62 6.28 13.43 -4.97
N GLU A 63 7.14 12.76 -5.73
CA GLU A 63 7.01 11.34 -6.08
C GLU A 63 6.97 10.45 -4.83
N ARG A 64 7.88 10.68 -3.87
CA ARG A 64 7.89 9.94 -2.61
C ARG A 64 6.56 10.09 -1.85
N ASN A 65 6.05 11.32 -1.76
CA ASN A 65 4.78 11.58 -1.07
C ASN A 65 3.60 10.92 -1.78
N ALA A 66 3.55 10.98 -3.11
CA ALA A 66 2.54 10.29 -3.91
C ALA A 66 2.60 8.76 -3.70
N MET A 67 3.80 8.19 -3.70
CA MET A 67 4.00 6.76 -3.45
C MET A 67 3.55 6.36 -2.05
N LEU A 68 3.86 7.15 -1.01
CA LEU A 68 3.39 6.91 0.36
C LEU A 68 1.85 6.92 0.44
N MET A 69 1.18 7.85 -0.24
CA MET A 69 -0.29 7.89 -0.32
C MET A 69 -0.86 6.64 -1.00
N ILE A 70 -0.26 6.18 -2.10
CA ILE A 70 -0.66 4.95 -2.78
C ILE A 70 -0.49 3.73 -1.86
N GLY A 71 0.63 3.62 -1.14
CA GLY A 71 0.86 2.54 -0.19
C GLY A 71 -0.14 2.54 0.97
N LEU A 72 -0.49 3.72 1.47
CA LEU A 72 -1.51 3.87 2.51
C LEU A 72 -2.89 3.42 2.02
N LEU A 73 -3.26 3.74 0.78
CA LEU A 73 -4.50 3.25 0.17
C LEU A 73 -4.51 1.72 0.06
N GLY A 74 -3.40 1.11 -0.40
CA GLY A 74 -3.24 -0.34 -0.42
C GLY A 74 -3.44 -0.97 0.97
N PHE A 75 -2.87 -0.34 2.00
CA PHE A 75 -2.97 -0.81 3.38
C PHE A 75 -4.41 -0.75 3.92
N ILE A 76 -5.11 0.36 3.68
CA ILE A 76 -6.52 0.52 4.06
C ILE A 76 -7.39 -0.53 3.37
N ILE A 77 -7.18 -0.78 2.08
CA ILE A 77 -7.90 -1.80 1.31
C ILE A 77 -7.68 -3.18 1.92
N SER A 78 -6.44 -3.54 2.26
CA SER A 78 -6.13 -4.84 2.85
C SER A 78 -6.75 -5.03 4.23
N ILE A 79 -6.67 -4.04 5.12
CA ILE A 79 -7.27 -4.13 6.46
C ILE A 79 -8.79 -4.15 6.39
N GLY A 80 -9.39 -3.25 5.61
CA GLY A 80 -10.83 -3.18 5.42
C GLY A 80 -11.38 -4.47 4.82
N GLY A 81 -10.71 -4.99 3.78
CA GLY A 81 -11.04 -6.27 3.16
C GLY A 81 -10.92 -7.43 4.14
N TYR A 82 -9.88 -7.47 4.97
CA TYR A 82 -9.72 -8.50 6.00
C TYR A 82 -10.84 -8.49 7.03
N GLY A 83 -11.27 -7.31 7.49
CA GLY A 83 -12.41 -7.17 8.41
C GLY A 83 -13.70 -7.75 7.83
N ILE A 84 -13.97 -7.47 6.55
CA ILE A 84 -15.13 -8.02 5.82
C ILE A 84 -15.00 -9.54 5.68
N TYR A 85 -13.83 -10.03 5.26
CA TYR A 85 -13.57 -11.46 5.04
C TYR A 85 -13.76 -12.27 6.33
N ARG A 86 -13.24 -11.78 7.46
CA ARG A 86 -13.44 -12.39 8.77
C ARG A 86 -14.92 -12.44 9.16
N GLY A 87 -15.65 -11.35 8.92
CA GLY A 87 -17.10 -11.31 9.19
C GLY A 87 -17.90 -12.31 8.37
N MET A 88 -17.49 -12.60 7.14
CA MET A 88 -18.10 -13.66 6.31
C MET A 88 -17.85 -15.05 6.90
N ILE A 89 -16.60 -15.32 7.30
CA ILE A 89 -16.22 -16.61 7.93
C ILE A 89 -17.01 -16.85 9.21
N SER A 90 -17.10 -15.86 10.10
CA SER A 90 -17.84 -15.98 11.36
C SER A 90 -19.31 -16.29 11.16
N LYS A 91 -19.95 -15.71 10.14
CA LYS A 91 -21.36 -16.00 9.81
C LYS A 91 -21.56 -17.43 9.34
N ASP A 92 -20.68 -17.94 8.48
CA ASP A 92 -20.79 -19.30 8.00
C ASP A 92 -20.59 -20.33 9.13
N TYR A 93 -19.70 -20.05 10.08
CA TYR A 93 -19.56 -20.89 11.28
C TYR A 93 -20.84 -20.94 12.12
N ALA A 94 -21.50 -19.79 12.34
CA ALA A 94 -22.75 -19.73 13.10
C ALA A 94 -23.89 -20.51 12.41
N GLU A 95 -24.07 -20.32 11.10
CA GLU A 95 -25.09 -21.04 10.33
C GLU A 95 -24.84 -22.56 10.29
N THR A 96 -23.57 -22.99 10.30
CA THR A 96 -23.24 -24.42 10.34
C THR A 96 -23.56 -25.04 11.70
N MET A 97 -23.44 -24.28 12.80
CA MET A 97 -23.80 -24.76 14.14
C MET A 97 -25.31 -24.87 14.32
N GLU A 98 -26.09 -23.86 13.91
CA GLU A 98 -27.57 -23.92 14.01
C GLU A 98 -28.18 -25.10 13.25
N ASN A 99 -27.62 -25.46 12.09
CA ASN A 99 -28.11 -26.58 11.29
C ASN A 99 -27.73 -27.97 11.86
N ASN A 100 -26.73 -28.07 12.74
CA ASN A 100 -26.35 -29.34 13.37
C ASN A 100 -27.14 -29.62 14.66
N ASP A 101 -27.76 -28.59 15.25
CA ASP A 101 -28.59 -28.68 16.46
C ASP A 101 -30.09 -28.87 16.16
N SER A 102 -30.48 -28.89 14.87
CA SER A 102 -31.86 -29.12 14.38
C SER A 102 -32.06 -30.54 13.85
#